data_AF-A0A9E2QZN7-F1
#
_entry.id   AF-A0A9E2QZN7-F1
#
_cell.length_a   1.000
_cell.length_b   1.000
_cell.length_c   1.000
_cell.angle_alpha   90.00
_cell.angle_beta   90.00
_cell.angle_gamma   90.00
#
_symmetry.space_group_name_H-M   'P 1'
#
loop_
_entity.id
_entity.type
_entity.pdbx_description
1 polymer ?
#
loop_
_entity_poly.entity_id
_entity_poly.type
_entity_poly.pdbx_seq_one_letter_code
_entity_poly.pdbx_strand_id
1 'polypeptide(L)'
;MKKNAHTTIIRTILLLDLVFVVIIGIGVATVLIVRNATKGVLDKSPQYTSQQLYENAVQQVDKGSYSTAENYLEQALLKEDNATYRSELAVVKYRLKEYDQAIAEYEKLVNKKQDPAFAWNGIGNAYRDWAGTDAAHKSQYLQQAEYAYRQAIQADPKYTAAYSNLALLLQNKGDTAGAKTVLNQGISQTSQPELTTLLHQLH
;
A
#
# COMPACT_ATOMS: atom_id res chain seq x y z
N MET A 1 -24.94 61.58 7.87
CA MET A 1 -24.12 60.93 6.82
C MET A 1 -23.44 59.68 7.39
N LYS A 2 -24.07 58.51 7.30
CA LYS A 2 -23.48 57.20 7.68
C LYS A 2 -24.42 56.10 7.15
N LYS A 3 -24.28 55.71 5.87
CA LYS A 3 -25.00 54.53 5.34
C LYS A 3 -24.39 53.83 4.12
N ASN A 4 -23.15 54.15 3.72
CA ASN A 4 -22.58 53.60 2.47
C ASN A 4 -21.35 52.68 2.65
N ALA A 5 -20.94 52.35 3.89
CA ALA A 5 -19.78 51.47 4.11
C ALA A 5 -20.13 49.96 4.11
N HIS A 6 -21.40 49.59 4.38
CA HIS A 6 -21.80 48.18 4.50
C HIS A 6 -22.05 47.49 3.14
N THR A 7 -22.43 48.23 2.11
CA THR A 7 -22.81 47.63 0.81
C THR A 7 -21.60 47.25 -0.05
N THR A 8 -20.45 47.90 0.15
CA THR A 8 -19.23 47.62 -0.63
C THR A 8 -18.52 46.35 -0.14
N ILE A 9 -18.52 46.10 1.16
CA ILE A 9 -17.87 44.90 1.76
C ILE A 9 -18.59 43.61 1.33
N ILE A 10 -19.93 43.63 1.24
CA ILE A 10 -20.72 42.46 0.80
C ILE A 10 -20.47 42.14 -0.68
N ARG A 11 -20.21 43.15 -1.53
CA ARG A 11 -19.91 42.91 -2.96
C ARG A 11 -18.50 42.36 -3.21
N THR A 12 -17.53 42.64 -2.35
CA THR A 12 -16.16 42.10 -2.50
C THR A 12 -16.06 40.64 -2.05
N ILE A 13 -16.86 40.21 -1.06
CA ILE A 13 -16.88 38.82 -0.58
C ILE A 13 -17.49 37.87 -1.63
N LEU A 14 -18.56 38.29 -2.31
CA LEU A 14 -19.22 37.48 -3.34
C LEU A 14 -18.39 37.25 -4.62
N LEU A 15 -17.38 38.07 -4.89
CA LEU A 15 -16.48 37.90 -6.04
C LEU A 15 -15.31 36.94 -5.75
N LEU A 16 -14.94 36.73 -4.47
CA LEU A 16 -13.89 35.78 -4.08
C LEU A 16 -14.38 34.33 -4.07
N ASP A 17 -15.66 34.09 -3.77
CA ASP A 17 -16.25 32.74 -3.81
C ASP A 17 -16.40 32.20 -5.25
N LEU A 18 -16.45 33.07 -6.26
CA LEU A 18 -16.57 32.64 -7.66
C LEU A 18 -15.24 32.16 -8.26
N VAL A 19 -14.10 32.71 -7.80
CA VAL A 19 -12.77 32.33 -8.32
C VAL A 19 -12.31 30.97 -7.78
N PHE A 20 -12.80 30.55 -6.61
CA PHE A 20 -12.46 29.23 -6.04
C PHE A 20 -13.21 28.06 -6.71
N VAL A 21 -14.30 28.34 -7.43
CA VAL A 21 -15.12 27.30 -8.09
C VAL A 21 -14.49 26.78 -9.39
N VAL A 22 -13.54 27.50 -10.00
CA VAL A 22 -13.00 27.13 -11.31
C VAL A 22 -11.83 26.13 -11.23
N ILE A 23 -11.16 25.99 -10.08
CA ILE A 23 -10.10 24.96 -9.90
C ILE A 23 -10.69 23.59 -9.51
N ILE A 24 -11.95 23.57 -9.10
CA ILE A 24 -12.65 22.40 -8.58
C ILE A 24 -13.22 21.50 -9.71
N GLY A 25 -13.20 21.95 -10.97
CA GLY A 25 -13.84 21.26 -12.10
C GLY A 25 -13.24 19.90 -12.48
N ILE A 26 -11.95 19.66 -12.23
CA ILE A 26 -11.29 18.38 -12.59
C ILE A 26 -11.25 17.42 -11.39
N GLY A 27 -11.04 17.96 -10.18
CA GLY A 27 -11.00 17.16 -8.94
C GLY A 27 -12.37 16.72 -8.44
N VAL A 28 -13.43 17.53 -8.61
CA VAL A 28 -14.77 17.14 -8.16
C VAL A 28 -15.46 16.19 -9.13
N ALA A 29 -15.11 16.21 -10.42
CA ALA A 29 -15.59 15.20 -11.36
C ALA A 29 -15.06 13.80 -10.97
N THR A 30 -13.78 13.67 -10.62
CA THR A 30 -13.20 12.40 -10.13
C THR A 30 -13.81 11.99 -8.80
N VAL A 31 -13.96 12.90 -7.84
CA VAL A 31 -14.61 12.61 -6.54
C VAL A 31 -16.09 12.23 -6.70
N LEU A 32 -16.84 12.85 -7.62
CA LEU A 32 -18.25 12.54 -7.86
C LEU A 32 -18.45 11.21 -8.61
N ILE A 33 -17.57 10.88 -9.56
CA ILE A 33 -17.62 9.60 -10.28
C ILE A 33 -17.30 8.45 -9.32
N VAL A 34 -16.27 8.59 -8.48
CA VAL A 34 -15.96 7.61 -7.41
C VAL A 34 -17.14 7.51 -6.44
N ARG A 35 -17.74 8.63 -6.03
CA ARG A 35 -18.86 8.67 -5.09
C ARG A 35 -20.14 8.01 -5.62
N ASN A 36 -20.37 7.96 -6.93
CA ASN A 36 -21.58 7.34 -7.48
C ASN A 36 -21.47 5.81 -7.62
N ALA A 37 -20.27 5.30 -7.93
CA ALA A 37 -20.00 3.86 -7.94
C ALA A 37 -19.91 3.29 -6.51
N THR A 38 -19.34 4.03 -5.56
CA THR A 38 -19.25 3.61 -4.15
C THR A 38 -20.59 3.66 -3.43
N LYS A 39 -21.54 4.54 -3.81
CA LYS A 39 -22.88 4.60 -3.21
C LYS A 39 -23.62 3.25 -3.21
N GLY A 40 -23.56 2.48 -4.30
CA GLY A 40 -24.22 1.17 -4.38
C GLY A 40 -23.57 0.09 -3.51
N VAL A 41 -22.26 0.22 -3.26
CA VAL A 41 -21.48 -0.66 -2.36
C VAL A 41 -21.72 -0.27 -0.90
N LEU A 42 -21.74 1.02 -0.59
CA LEU A 42 -21.94 1.57 0.75
C LEU A 42 -23.38 1.39 1.25
N ASP A 43 -24.39 1.44 0.38
CA ASP A 43 -25.81 1.26 0.75
C ASP A 43 -26.12 -0.18 1.22
N LYS A 44 -25.38 -1.18 0.72
CA LYS A 44 -25.54 -2.59 1.14
C LYS A 44 -24.62 -3.01 2.29
N SER A 45 -23.62 -2.19 2.63
CA SER A 45 -22.65 -2.41 3.71
C SER A 45 -23.24 -2.90 5.04
N PRO A 46 -24.36 -2.32 5.54
CA PRO A 46 -24.91 -2.73 6.84
C PRO A 46 -25.43 -4.18 6.84
N GLN A 47 -25.83 -4.70 5.67
CA GLN A 47 -26.46 -6.01 5.55
C GLN A 47 -25.47 -7.18 5.43
N TYR A 48 -24.25 -6.94 4.94
CA TYR A 48 -23.28 -8.00 4.75
C TYR A 48 -22.56 -8.37 6.06
N THR A 49 -22.26 -9.67 6.22
CA THR A 49 -21.32 -10.15 7.25
C THR A 49 -19.88 -9.74 6.92
N SER A 50 -18.97 -9.78 7.89
CA SER A 50 -17.54 -9.55 7.65
C SER A 50 -16.98 -10.49 6.57
N GLN A 51 -17.35 -11.78 6.63
CA GLN A 51 -16.99 -12.79 5.63
C GLN A 51 -17.51 -12.46 4.23
N GLN A 52 -18.78 -12.06 4.09
CA GLN A 52 -19.35 -11.69 2.78
C GLN A 52 -18.68 -10.43 2.21
N LEU A 53 -18.33 -9.47 3.06
CA LEU A 53 -17.57 -8.30 2.64
C LEU A 53 -16.17 -8.70 2.14
N TYR A 54 -15.48 -9.58 2.85
CA TYR A 54 -14.20 -10.13 2.42
C TYR A 54 -14.30 -10.88 1.09
N GLU A 55 -15.28 -11.77 0.92
CA GLU A 55 -15.50 -12.49 -0.35
C GLU A 55 -15.77 -11.54 -1.51
N ASN A 56 -16.55 -10.48 -1.28
CA ASN A 56 -16.76 -9.43 -2.27
C ASN A 56 -15.46 -8.69 -2.59
N ALA A 57 -14.62 -8.40 -1.59
CA ALA A 57 -13.32 -7.78 -1.81
C ALA A 57 -12.41 -8.64 -2.69
N VAL A 58 -12.30 -9.94 -2.41
CA VAL A 58 -11.52 -10.89 -3.22
C VAL A 58 -12.01 -10.89 -4.67
N GLN A 59 -13.33 -10.92 -4.89
CA GLN A 59 -13.88 -10.83 -6.24
C GLN A 59 -13.54 -9.50 -6.96
N GLN A 60 -13.38 -8.40 -6.22
CA GLN A 60 -12.95 -7.12 -6.79
C GLN A 60 -11.45 -7.12 -7.09
N VAL A 61 -10.63 -7.76 -6.25
CA VAL A 61 -9.20 -7.98 -6.50
C VAL A 61 -9.00 -8.76 -7.80
N ASP A 62 -9.77 -9.84 -8.00
CA ASP A 62 -9.71 -10.65 -9.23
C ASP A 62 -10.08 -9.85 -10.49
N LYS A 63 -10.93 -8.83 -10.34
CA LYS A 63 -11.31 -7.89 -11.42
C LYS A 63 -10.32 -6.74 -11.60
N GLY A 64 -9.30 -6.62 -10.75
CA GLY A 64 -8.39 -5.48 -10.70
C GLY A 64 -9.00 -4.20 -10.12
N SER A 65 -10.19 -4.29 -9.53
CA SER A 65 -10.93 -3.16 -8.95
C SER A 65 -10.48 -2.88 -7.52
N TYR A 66 -9.21 -2.50 -7.34
CA TYR A 66 -8.57 -2.37 -6.03
C TYR A 66 -9.25 -1.35 -5.09
N SER A 67 -9.66 -0.18 -5.59
CA SER A 67 -10.37 0.81 -4.75
C SER A 67 -11.70 0.28 -4.22
N THR A 68 -12.41 -0.54 -5.00
CA THR A 68 -13.65 -1.17 -4.52
C THR A 68 -13.35 -2.27 -3.50
N ALA A 69 -12.29 -3.06 -3.73
CA ALA A 69 -11.84 -4.08 -2.78
C ALA A 69 -11.45 -3.47 -1.43
N GLU A 70 -10.72 -2.37 -1.43
CA GLU A 70 -10.33 -1.61 -0.24
C GLU A 70 -11.57 -1.24 0.61
N ASN A 71 -12.58 -0.63 -0.02
CA ASN A 71 -13.81 -0.25 0.67
C ASN A 71 -14.49 -1.45 1.34
N TYR A 72 -14.53 -2.61 0.68
CA TYR A 72 -15.10 -3.82 1.25
C TYR A 72 -14.28 -4.35 2.44
N LEU A 73 -12.94 -4.33 2.33
CA LEU A 73 -12.03 -4.80 3.38
C LEU A 73 -12.06 -3.91 4.61
N GLU A 74 -12.10 -2.59 4.45
CA GLU A 74 -12.24 -1.65 5.56
C GLU A 74 -13.55 -1.90 6.32
N GLN A 75 -14.65 -2.11 5.60
CA GLN A 75 -15.93 -2.46 6.23
C GLN A 75 -15.91 -3.83 6.92
N ALA A 76 -15.22 -4.82 6.34
CA ALA A 76 -15.05 -6.13 6.98
C ALA A 76 -14.29 -6.00 8.31
N LEU A 77 -13.22 -5.20 8.32
CA LEU A 77 -12.39 -4.94 9.49
C LEU A 77 -13.07 -4.09 10.58
N LEU A 78 -14.08 -3.27 10.22
CA LEU A 78 -14.94 -2.61 11.20
C LEU A 78 -15.82 -3.60 11.98
N LYS A 79 -16.16 -4.74 11.37
CA LYS A 79 -17.02 -5.77 11.97
C LYS A 79 -16.21 -6.83 12.71
N GLU A 80 -15.04 -7.18 12.17
CA GLU A 80 -14.21 -8.27 12.70
C GLU A 80 -12.73 -7.96 12.49
N ASP A 81 -11.97 -7.90 13.58
CA ASP A 81 -10.52 -7.77 13.52
C ASP A 81 -9.89 -9.12 13.12
N ASN A 82 -9.72 -9.31 11.81
CA ASN A 82 -9.24 -10.54 11.21
C ASN A 82 -7.92 -10.32 10.47
N ALA A 83 -6.93 -11.17 10.74
CA ALA A 83 -5.60 -11.07 10.15
C ALA A 83 -5.62 -11.21 8.62
N THR A 84 -6.43 -12.13 8.10
CA THR A 84 -6.56 -12.38 6.66
C THR A 84 -7.10 -11.15 5.94
N TYR A 85 -8.15 -10.52 6.47
CA TYR A 85 -8.72 -9.31 5.86
C TYR A 85 -7.71 -8.16 5.87
N ARG A 86 -6.92 -8.05 6.95
CA ARG A 86 -5.88 -7.03 7.07
C ARG A 86 -4.71 -7.27 6.11
N SER A 87 -4.28 -8.52 5.94
CA SER A 87 -3.27 -8.90 4.95
C SER A 87 -3.71 -8.52 3.54
N GLU A 88 -4.97 -8.83 3.19
CA GLU A 88 -5.52 -8.47 1.89
C GLU A 88 -5.61 -6.95 1.71
N LEU A 89 -6.03 -6.21 2.75
CA LEU A 89 -6.08 -4.75 2.71
C LEU A 89 -4.70 -4.13 2.48
N ALA A 90 -3.67 -4.64 3.15
CA ALA A 90 -2.30 -4.18 2.96
C ALA A 90 -1.82 -4.40 1.51
N VAL A 91 -2.11 -5.57 0.93
CA VAL A 91 -1.81 -5.87 -0.48
C VAL A 91 -2.58 -4.95 -1.42
N VAL A 92 -3.88 -4.74 -1.19
CA VAL A 92 -4.73 -3.86 -2.00
C VAL A 92 -4.22 -2.42 -1.98
N LYS A 93 -3.91 -1.86 -0.80
CA LYS A 93 -3.33 -0.51 -0.68
C LYS A 93 -1.97 -0.41 -1.37
N TYR A 94 -1.12 -1.45 -1.28
CA TYR A 94 0.12 -1.51 -2.05
C TYR A 94 -0.13 -1.51 -3.57
N ARG A 95 -1.14 -2.24 -4.07
CA ARG A 95 -1.52 -2.23 -5.50
C ARG A 95 -2.05 -0.87 -5.95
N LEU A 96 -2.70 -0.12 -5.07
CA LEU A 96 -3.11 1.27 -5.29
C LEU A 96 -1.95 2.28 -5.24
N LYS A 97 -0.73 1.82 -4.89
CA LYS A 97 0.47 2.65 -4.65
C LYS A 97 0.34 3.60 -3.46
N GLU A 98 -0.58 3.29 -2.56
CA GLU A 98 -0.76 3.97 -1.27
C GLU A 98 0.23 3.34 -0.27
N TYR A 99 1.53 3.54 -0.54
CA TYR A 99 2.59 2.80 0.12
C TYR A 99 2.65 3.06 1.63
N ASP A 100 2.41 4.29 2.07
CA ASP A 100 2.32 4.67 3.48
C ASP A 100 1.22 3.92 4.22
N GLN A 101 0.03 3.86 3.63
CA GLN A 101 -1.11 3.18 4.23
C GLN A 101 -0.95 1.65 4.18
N ALA A 102 -0.36 1.11 3.10
CA ALA A 102 -0.02 -0.31 3.01
C ALA A 102 0.96 -0.72 4.12
N ILE A 103 2.02 0.07 4.35
CA ILE A 103 2.98 -0.14 5.43
C ILE A 103 2.26 -0.13 6.79
N ALA A 104 1.36 0.83 7.03
CA ALA A 104 0.62 0.89 8.29
C ALA A 104 -0.22 -0.36 8.57
N GLU A 105 -0.84 -0.97 7.53
CA GLU A 105 -1.57 -2.22 7.69
C GLU A 105 -0.65 -3.43 7.91
N TYR A 106 0.51 -3.49 7.24
CA TYR A 106 1.51 -4.52 7.51
C TYR A 106 2.11 -4.40 8.92
N GLU A 107 2.38 -3.20 9.41
CA GLU A 107 2.90 -2.97 10.77
C GLU A 107 1.93 -3.48 11.83
N LYS A 108 0.61 -3.34 11.62
CA LYS A 108 -0.40 -3.92 12.51
C LYS A 108 -0.29 -5.45 12.58
N LEU A 109 -0.01 -6.13 11.46
CA LEU A 109 0.23 -7.58 11.42
C LEU A 109 1.51 -7.97 12.17
N VAL A 110 2.60 -7.24 11.92
CA VAL A 110 3.88 -7.42 12.64
C VAL A 110 3.69 -7.29 14.15
N ASN A 111 3.01 -6.22 14.59
CA ASN A 111 2.77 -5.93 16.00
C ASN A 111 1.95 -7.01 16.69
N LYS A 112 0.99 -7.62 15.96
CA LYS A 112 0.19 -8.74 16.46
C LYS A 112 0.86 -10.11 16.26
N LYS A 113 2.07 -10.16 15.68
CA LYS A 113 2.78 -11.38 15.32
C LYS A 113 1.97 -12.31 14.40
N GLN A 114 1.17 -11.72 13.52
CA GLN A 114 0.34 -12.42 12.54
C GLN A 114 1.08 -12.47 11.21
N ASP A 115 1.64 -13.63 10.87
CA ASP A 115 2.49 -13.82 9.68
C ASP A 115 3.55 -12.70 9.48
N PRO A 116 4.47 -12.53 10.45
CA PRO A 116 5.41 -11.42 10.44
C PRO A 116 6.38 -11.47 9.25
N ALA A 117 6.72 -12.65 8.72
CA ALA A 117 7.59 -12.77 7.56
C ALA A 117 6.94 -12.20 6.29
N PHE A 118 5.68 -12.54 6.05
CA PHE A 118 4.89 -11.95 4.97
C PHE A 118 4.76 -10.43 5.15
N ALA A 119 4.42 -9.96 6.35
CA ALA A 119 4.20 -8.55 6.61
C ALA A 119 5.47 -7.71 6.43
N TRP A 120 6.61 -8.15 6.99
CA TRP A 120 7.90 -7.48 6.79
C TRP A 120 8.34 -7.47 5.32
N ASN A 121 8.11 -8.56 4.58
CA ASN A 121 8.38 -8.58 3.16
C ASN A 121 7.49 -7.61 2.38
N GLY A 122 6.22 -7.48 2.78
CA GLY A 122 5.27 -6.49 2.26
C GLY A 122 5.74 -5.04 2.49
N ILE A 123 6.19 -4.72 3.70
CA ILE A 123 6.81 -3.43 4.05
C ILE A 123 8.02 -3.16 3.15
N GLY A 124 8.88 -4.16 2.97
CA GLY A 124 10.06 -4.04 2.10
C GLY A 124 9.70 -3.71 0.66
N ASN A 125 8.70 -4.40 0.10
CA ASN A 125 8.20 -4.13 -1.25
C ASN A 125 7.60 -2.73 -1.39
N ALA A 126 6.80 -2.30 -0.40
CA ALA A 126 6.20 -0.97 -0.41
C ALA A 126 7.26 0.13 -0.41
N TYR A 127 8.27 0.05 0.48
CA TYR A 127 9.36 1.02 0.49
C TYR A 127 10.20 1.00 -0.78
N ARG A 128 10.54 -0.19 -1.31
CA ARG A 128 11.32 -0.31 -2.55
C ARG A 128 10.61 0.39 -3.71
N ASP A 129 9.31 0.17 -3.86
CA ASP A 129 8.55 0.71 -4.97
C ASP A 129 8.26 2.21 -4.78
N TRP A 130 8.05 2.65 -3.53
CA TRP A 130 7.97 4.07 -3.20
C TRP A 130 9.27 4.82 -3.52
N ALA A 131 10.43 4.19 -3.30
CA ALA A 131 11.72 4.72 -3.72
C ALA A 131 11.83 4.93 -5.25
N GLY A 132 11.04 4.20 -6.04
CA GLY A 132 10.93 4.36 -7.48
C GLY A 132 10.09 5.58 -7.91
N THR A 133 9.23 6.09 -7.02
CA THR A 133 8.34 7.23 -7.32
C THR A 133 8.79 8.53 -6.67
N ASP A 134 9.65 8.47 -5.64
CA ASP A 134 10.17 9.64 -4.92
C ASP A 134 11.70 9.65 -4.91
N ALA A 135 12.28 10.46 -5.80
CA ALA A 135 13.73 10.60 -5.91
C ALA A 135 14.38 11.30 -4.71
N ALA A 136 13.65 12.18 -4.01
CA ALA A 136 14.18 12.95 -2.89
C ALA A 136 14.45 12.05 -1.68
N HIS A 137 13.59 11.06 -1.46
CA HIS A 137 13.70 10.13 -0.32
C HIS A 137 14.17 8.73 -0.71
N LYS A 138 14.50 8.50 -2.00
CA LYS A 138 14.91 7.19 -2.53
C LYS A 138 15.91 6.45 -1.65
N SER A 139 17.00 7.10 -1.23
CA SER A 139 18.01 6.43 -0.40
C SER A 139 17.46 5.96 0.95
N GLN A 140 16.63 6.77 1.60
CA GLN A 140 16.01 6.42 2.87
C GLN A 140 15.03 5.25 2.69
N TYR A 141 14.20 5.30 1.66
CA TYR A 141 13.26 4.21 1.37
C TYR A 141 13.97 2.91 1.01
N LEU A 142 15.06 2.94 0.23
CA LEU A 142 15.85 1.73 -0.05
C LEU A 142 16.52 1.15 1.21
N GLN A 143 16.93 1.99 2.17
CA GLN A 143 17.43 1.52 3.47
C GLN A 143 16.32 0.84 4.30
N GLN A 144 15.11 1.42 4.33
CA GLN A 144 13.98 0.83 5.01
C GLN A 144 13.53 -0.49 4.35
N ALA A 145 13.58 -0.57 3.02
CA ALA A 145 13.30 -1.79 2.29
C ALA A 145 14.28 -2.91 2.66
N GLU A 146 15.59 -2.61 2.67
CA GLU A 146 16.62 -3.55 3.08
C GLU A 146 16.42 -4.04 4.52
N TYR A 147 16.15 -3.11 5.45
CA TYR A 147 15.86 -3.46 6.83
C TYR A 147 14.66 -4.41 6.94
N ALA A 148 13.55 -4.08 6.26
CA ALA A 148 12.34 -4.88 6.30
C ALA A 148 12.54 -6.30 5.72
N TYR A 149 13.27 -6.45 4.61
CA TYR A 149 13.57 -7.79 4.09
C TYR A 149 14.44 -8.62 5.05
N ARG A 150 15.40 -7.99 5.74
CA ARG A 150 16.19 -8.67 6.79
C ARG A 150 15.32 -9.09 7.97
N GLN A 151 14.35 -8.27 8.36
CA GLN A 151 13.37 -8.63 9.39
C GLN A 151 12.47 -9.79 8.96
N ALA A 152 12.06 -9.84 7.68
CA ALA A 152 11.31 -10.98 7.15
C ALA A 152 12.11 -12.29 7.23
N ILE A 153 13.40 -12.26 6.86
CA ILE A 153 14.32 -13.40 6.99
C ILE A 153 14.51 -13.81 8.46
N GLN A 154 14.59 -12.84 9.37
CA GLN A 154 14.71 -13.13 10.80
C GLN A 154 13.43 -13.76 11.38
N ALA A 155 12.26 -13.32 10.90
CA ALA A 155 10.97 -13.83 11.33
C ALA A 155 10.71 -15.25 10.84
N ASP A 156 11.08 -15.56 9.59
CA ASP A 156 11.10 -16.91 9.04
C ASP A 156 12.31 -17.10 8.11
N PRO A 157 13.36 -17.80 8.57
CA PRO A 157 14.55 -18.09 7.77
C PRO A 157 14.27 -18.87 6.48
N LYS A 158 13.09 -19.48 6.34
CA LYS A 158 12.68 -20.22 5.12
C LYS A 158 11.86 -19.37 4.15
N TYR A 159 11.56 -18.12 4.48
CA TYR A 159 10.76 -17.23 3.66
C TYR A 159 11.53 -16.75 2.42
N THR A 160 11.45 -17.56 1.37
CA THR A 160 12.30 -17.47 0.16
C THR A 160 12.19 -16.12 -0.53
N ALA A 161 10.98 -15.54 -0.60
CA ALA A 161 10.74 -14.27 -1.27
C ALA A 161 11.56 -13.11 -0.69
N ALA A 162 11.84 -13.11 0.62
CA ALA A 162 12.64 -12.05 1.23
C ALA A 162 14.12 -12.09 0.79
N TYR A 163 14.68 -13.29 0.57
CA TYR A 163 16.04 -13.44 0.02
C TYR A 163 16.12 -12.95 -1.42
N SER A 164 15.17 -13.36 -2.27
CA SER A 164 15.08 -12.89 -3.67
C SER A 164 14.98 -11.36 -3.73
N ASN A 165 14.08 -10.78 -2.93
CA ASN A 165 13.86 -9.33 -2.91
C ASN A 165 15.06 -8.55 -2.37
N LEU A 166 15.70 -9.02 -1.29
CA LEU A 166 16.90 -8.39 -0.75
C LEU A 166 18.08 -8.48 -1.73
N ALA A 167 18.29 -9.63 -2.38
CA ALA A 167 19.35 -9.79 -3.35
C ALA A 167 19.17 -8.86 -4.56
N LEU A 168 17.94 -8.76 -5.10
CA LEU A 168 17.63 -7.84 -6.19
C LEU A 168 17.83 -6.36 -5.77
N LEU A 169 17.43 -6.01 -4.55
CA LEU A 169 17.66 -4.67 -4.01
C LEU A 169 19.16 -4.33 -3.92
N LEU A 170 19.98 -5.26 -3.43
CA LEU A 170 21.44 -5.09 -3.34
C LEU A 170 22.08 -4.99 -4.73
N GLN A 171 21.68 -5.83 -5.67
CA GLN A 171 22.14 -5.76 -7.05
C GLN A 171 21.82 -4.40 -7.68
N ASN A 172 20.60 -3.89 -7.50
CA ASN A 172 20.19 -2.58 -8.00
C ASN A 172 20.97 -1.41 -7.35
N LYS A 173 21.53 -1.62 -6.16
CA LYS A 173 22.45 -0.68 -5.49
C LYS A 173 23.91 -0.85 -5.94
N GLY A 174 24.20 -1.81 -6.84
CA GLY A 174 25.55 -2.14 -7.30
C GLY A 174 26.32 -3.10 -6.38
N ASP A 175 25.68 -3.61 -5.32
CA ASP A 175 26.29 -4.57 -4.39
C ASP A 175 26.01 -6.02 -4.82
N THR A 176 26.60 -6.42 -5.94
CA THR A 176 26.48 -7.79 -6.47
C THR A 176 27.07 -8.83 -5.50
N ALA A 177 28.13 -8.48 -4.76
CA ALA A 177 28.75 -9.37 -3.79
C ALA A 177 27.79 -9.67 -2.63
N GLY A 178 27.18 -8.64 -2.04
CA GLY A 178 26.15 -8.77 -1.01
C GLY A 178 24.94 -9.56 -1.51
N ALA A 179 24.50 -9.33 -2.75
CA ALA A 179 23.42 -10.10 -3.36
C ALA A 179 23.73 -11.60 -3.42
N LYS A 180 24.93 -11.98 -3.88
CA LYS A 180 25.38 -13.39 -3.91
C LYS A 180 25.43 -13.99 -2.50
N THR A 181 25.91 -13.24 -1.50
CA THR A 181 25.92 -13.69 -0.10
C THR A 181 24.51 -13.98 0.43
N VAL A 182 23.56 -13.07 0.21
CA VAL A 182 22.17 -13.24 0.65
C VAL A 182 21.51 -14.45 -0.01
N LEU A 183 21.74 -14.67 -1.32
CA LEU A 183 21.19 -15.84 -2.01
C LEU A 183 21.79 -17.14 -1.49
N ASN A 184 23.11 -17.20 -1.28
CA ASN A 184 23.75 -18.37 -0.68
C ASN A 184 23.21 -18.67 0.71
N GLN A 185 22.96 -17.63 1.52
CA GLN A 185 22.29 -17.79 2.80
C GLN A 185 20.90 -18.41 2.62
N GLY A 186 20.06 -17.90 1.74
CA GLY A 186 18.72 -18.45 1.50
C GLY A 186 18.73 -19.88 0.96
N ILE A 187 19.69 -20.23 0.09
CA ILE A 187 19.89 -21.60 -0.41
C ILE A 187 20.27 -22.55 0.73
N SER A 188 21.05 -22.10 1.72
CA SER A 188 21.38 -22.92 2.90
C SER A 188 20.17 -23.20 3.80
N GLN A 189 19.16 -22.32 3.78
CA GLN A 189 17.98 -22.41 4.64
C GLN A 189 16.80 -23.12 3.94
N THR A 190 16.80 -23.15 2.61
CA THR A 190 15.67 -23.60 1.79
C THR A 190 16.10 -24.53 0.67
N SER A 191 15.28 -25.52 0.34
CA SER A 191 15.50 -26.40 -0.82
C SER A 191 14.90 -25.83 -2.13
N GLN A 192 14.65 -24.52 -2.20
CA GLN A 192 13.92 -23.89 -3.29
C GLN A 192 14.86 -23.55 -4.46
N PRO A 193 14.59 -24.03 -5.70
CA PRO A 193 15.46 -23.82 -6.85
C PRO A 193 15.48 -22.38 -7.39
N GLU A 194 14.51 -21.56 -6.99
CA GLU A 194 14.41 -20.15 -7.40
C GLU A 194 15.68 -19.37 -7.02
N LEU A 195 16.17 -19.52 -5.79
CA LEU A 195 17.34 -18.77 -5.31
C LEU A 195 18.61 -19.15 -6.06
N THR A 196 18.78 -20.44 -6.39
CA THR A 196 19.89 -20.92 -7.22
C THR A 196 19.83 -20.34 -8.63
N THR A 197 18.62 -20.25 -9.19
CA THR A 197 18.41 -19.65 -10.52
C THR A 197 18.80 -18.18 -10.51
N LEU A 198 18.33 -17.42 -9.51
CA LEU A 198 18.66 -16.01 -9.36
C LEU A 198 20.17 -15.80 -9.13
N LEU A 199 20.81 -16.69 -8.36
CA LEU A 199 22.26 -16.62 -8.11
C LEU A 199 23.07 -16.76 -9.39
N HIS A 200 22.68 -17.67 -10.29
CA HIS A 200 23.35 -17.85 -11.58
C HIS A 200 23.17 -16.66 -12.54
N GLN A 201 22.10 -15.87 -12.38
CA GLN A 201 21.84 -14.68 -13.19
C GLN A 201 22.66 -13.45 -12.75
N LEU A 202 23.29 -13.49 -11.57
CA LEU A 202 24.17 -12.43 -11.09
C LEU A 202 25.56 -12.56 -11.77
N HIS A 203 25.77 -11.82 -12.86
CA HIS A 203 27.10 -11.65 -13.48
C HIS A 203 28.04 -10.91 -12.51
#